data_AF-A0A699Y8I4-F1
#
_entry.id   AF-A0A699Y8I4-F1
#
_cell.length_a   1.000
_cell.length_b   1.000
_cell.length_c   1.000
_cell.angle_alpha   90.00
_cell.angle_beta   90.00
_cell.angle_gamma   90.00
#
_symmetry.space_group_name_H-M   'P 1'
#
loop_
_entity.id
_entity.type
_entity.pdbx_description
1 polymer ?
#
loop_
_entity_poly.entity_id
_entity_poly.type
_entity_poly.pdbx_seq_one_letter_code
_entity_poly.pdbx_strand_id
1 'polypeptide(L)'
;MGPADWNYDETLSTLRYANRAKNIKNKPRINEDPKDAMLREFQDEIAKLKAMLEAEGGGGDFTVGANGTVERIVTKPKALDPAMLDKAQRMEEERRVAEEEAAKMARKQAKIQQEAARTAEDADKIRLEKEALAKKLKAMESKILKGEARGGLVEVTRKKEAELRKREEELDKRRRKEEEEARKISEMEEAQLAQEGKFSSLTEEAEQKTKKLKKLWKKFQEVNAEVDDMYKEFQREKEDLLESIRMLQDQMQLKDMVIEAFIPPEEVGKVNRRAHWDEEREVWVLERLSDLGKRDSNVLKRPVSAAGHRRPTSDFARLATAMGDMNPRFKSENILNLELDMPERTTYDYTGPGVDPRVQVGGLHAS
;
A
#
# COMPACT_ATOMS: atom_id res chain seq x y z
N MET A 1 14.72 8.78 15.15
CA MET A 1 16.16 8.67 15.48
C MET A 1 16.37 9.13 16.90
N GLY A 2 16.42 8.20 17.83
CA GLY A 2 16.66 8.50 19.23
C GLY A 2 18.16 8.45 19.51
N PRO A 3 18.74 9.38 20.28
CA PRO A 3 20.16 9.35 20.65
C PRO A 3 20.50 8.27 21.70
N ALA A 4 19.52 7.45 22.10
CA ALA A 4 19.68 6.44 23.13
C ALA A 4 20.21 5.12 22.53
N ASP A 5 21.11 4.46 23.26
CA ASP A 5 21.84 3.26 22.81
C ASP A 5 20.93 2.08 22.44
N TRP A 6 19.76 1.93 23.07
CA TRP A 6 18.83 0.85 22.75
C TRP A 6 18.13 1.02 21.38
N ASN A 7 18.16 2.23 20.81
CA ASN A 7 17.67 2.52 19.47
C ASN A 7 18.78 2.49 18.41
N TYR A 8 19.97 1.99 18.77
CA TYR A 8 21.12 2.02 17.87
C TYR A 8 20.84 1.33 16.54
N ASP A 9 20.25 0.13 16.55
CA ASP A 9 19.99 -0.64 15.33
C ASP A 9 18.90 -0.02 14.45
N GLU A 10 17.83 0.51 15.04
CA GLU A 10 16.77 1.20 14.31
C GLU A 10 17.28 2.54 13.73
N THR A 11 18.09 3.25 14.52
CA THR A 11 18.73 4.51 14.11
C THR A 11 19.75 4.28 13.01
N LEU A 12 20.54 3.21 13.07
CA LEU A 12 21.52 2.85 12.04
C LEU A 12 20.83 2.43 10.75
N SER A 13 19.78 1.61 10.83
CA SER A 13 19.00 1.15 9.67
C SER A 13 18.32 2.33 8.95
N THR A 14 17.73 3.25 9.72
CA THR A 14 17.11 4.45 9.17
C THR A 14 18.14 5.43 8.58
N LEU A 15 19.36 5.51 9.12
CA LEU A 15 20.45 6.35 8.58
C LEU A 15 21.03 5.77 7.29
N ARG A 16 21.15 4.44 7.22
CA ARG A 16 21.56 3.72 6.01
C ARG A 16 20.52 3.90 4.90
N TYR A 17 19.24 3.76 5.22
CA TYR A 17 18.16 4.04 4.30
C TYR A 17 18.19 5.50 3.83
N ALA A 18 18.40 6.47 4.73
CA ALA A 18 18.53 7.88 4.37
C ALA A 18 19.74 8.15 3.46
N ASN A 19 20.86 7.45 3.66
CA ASN A 19 22.05 7.56 2.81
C ASN A 19 21.78 6.98 1.41
N ARG A 20 21.17 5.79 1.33
CA ARG A 20 20.77 5.16 0.06
C ARG A 20 19.76 6.02 -0.69
N ALA A 21 18.76 6.57 0.02
CA ALA A 21 17.75 7.48 -0.54
C ALA A 21 18.35 8.79 -1.05
N LYS A 22 19.37 9.35 -0.38
CA LYS A 22 20.09 10.55 -0.83
C LYS A 22 20.81 10.34 -2.17
N ASN A 23 21.23 9.11 -2.46
CA ASN A 23 21.93 8.78 -3.70
C ASN A 23 20.97 8.53 -4.88
N ILE A 24 19.66 8.48 -4.65
CA ILE A 24 18.66 8.36 -5.70
C ILE A 24 18.55 9.71 -6.42
N LYS A 25 18.99 9.76 -7.67
CA LYS A 25 18.89 10.93 -8.54
C LYS A 25 17.59 10.85 -9.35
N ASN A 26 16.54 11.49 -8.86
CA ASN A 26 15.33 11.69 -9.64
C ASN A 26 15.58 12.77 -10.71
N LYS A 27 15.09 12.54 -11.94
CA LYS A 27 14.95 13.60 -12.93
C LYS A 27 13.59 14.28 -12.67
N PRO A 28 13.54 15.46 -12.02
CA PRO A 28 12.27 16.15 -11.82
C PRO A 28 11.72 16.51 -13.20
N ARG A 29 10.62 15.87 -13.58
CA ARG A 29 9.85 16.22 -14.77
C ARG A 29 8.65 17.01 -14.28
N ILE A 30 8.40 18.15 -14.89
CA ILE A 30 7.10 18.80 -14.74
C ILE A 30 6.09 17.79 -15.29
N ASN A 31 5.26 17.26 -14.41
CA ASN A 31 4.24 16.29 -14.78
C ASN A 31 3.09 17.10 -15.39
N GLU A 32 3.31 17.62 -16.59
CA GLU A 32 2.31 18.35 -17.36
C GLU A 32 1.22 17.34 -17.77
N ASP A 33 -0.04 17.66 -17.47
CA ASP A 33 -1.18 16.89 -17.97
C ASP A 33 -1.14 16.97 -19.51
N PRO A 34 -1.51 15.93 -20.29
CA PRO A 34 -1.44 16.00 -21.76
C PRO A 34 -2.32 17.11 -22.34
N LYS A 35 -3.24 17.67 -21.54
CA LYS A 35 -4.00 18.87 -21.84
C LYS A 35 -3.18 20.14 -21.64
N ASP A 36 -2.40 20.24 -20.57
CA ASP A 36 -1.52 21.38 -20.28
C ASP A 36 -0.36 21.45 -21.28
N ALA A 37 0.18 20.31 -21.70
CA ALA A 37 1.15 20.23 -22.80
C ALA A 37 0.56 20.76 -24.12
N MET A 38 -0.69 20.41 -24.43
CA MET A 38 -1.39 20.86 -25.63
C MET A 38 -1.82 22.33 -25.55
N LEU A 39 -2.22 22.82 -24.36
CA LEU A 39 -2.50 24.23 -24.09
C LEU A 39 -1.24 25.08 -24.22
N ARG A 40 -0.08 24.57 -23.79
CA ARG A 40 1.21 25.24 -23.96
C ARG A 40 1.62 25.29 -25.43
N GLU A 41 1.48 24.21 -26.18
CA GLU A 41 1.70 24.21 -27.64
C GLU A 41 0.76 25.21 -28.35
N PHE A 42 -0.52 25.28 -27.94
CA PHE A 42 -1.45 26.28 -28.48
C PHE A 42 -1.11 27.72 -28.06
N GLN A 43 -0.64 27.93 -26.83
CA GLN A 43 -0.20 29.25 -26.38
C GLN A 43 1.08 29.70 -27.08
N ASP A 44 2.02 28.79 -27.33
CA ASP A 44 3.26 29.05 -28.08
C ASP A 44 2.95 29.37 -29.55
N GLU A 45 2.00 28.66 -30.17
CA GLU A 45 1.54 28.94 -31.54
C GLU A 45 0.79 30.30 -31.61
N ILE A 46 -0.06 30.60 -30.63
CA ILE A 46 -0.75 31.90 -30.52
C ILE A 46 0.26 33.04 -30.29
N ALA A 47 1.29 32.83 -29.48
CA ALA A 47 2.34 33.82 -29.24
C ALA A 47 3.18 34.08 -30.49
N LYS A 48 3.52 33.03 -31.25
CA LYS A 48 4.22 33.13 -32.54
C LYS A 48 3.39 33.89 -33.59
N LEU A 49 2.08 33.64 -33.64
CA LEU A 49 1.16 34.36 -34.52
C LEU A 49 0.96 35.82 -34.09
N LYS A 50 0.89 36.09 -32.79
CA LYS A 50 0.86 37.46 -32.25
C LYS A 50 2.15 38.23 -32.52
N ALA A 51 3.31 37.59 -32.42
CA ALA A 51 4.59 38.21 -32.75
C ALA A 51 4.71 38.53 -34.25
N MET A 52 4.15 37.70 -35.13
CA MET A 52 4.02 38.02 -36.56
C MET A 52 3.09 39.22 -36.81
N LEU A 53 2.00 39.34 -36.06
CA LEU A 53 1.07 40.47 -36.14
C LEU A 53 1.63 41.78 -35.54
N GLU A 54 2.44 41.67 -34.48
CA GLU A 54 3.08 42.81 -33.83
C GLU A 54 4.26 43.34 -34.64
N ALA A 55 4.97 42.47 -35.38
CA ALA A 55 5.92 42.87 -36.40
C ALA A 55 5.25 43.62 -37.58
N GLU A 56 3.93 43.50 -37.72
CA GLU A 56 3.12 44.15 -38.77
C GLU A 56 2.35 45.40 -38.26
N GLY A 57 2.38 45.71 -36.95
CA GLY A 57 1.58 46.78 -36.34
C GLY A 57 2.32 47.62 -35.31
N GLY A 58 3.02 48.66 -35.75
CA GLY A 58 3.70 49.63 -34.88
C GLY A 58 2.81 50.77 -34.37
N GLY A 59 3.15 51.33 -33.20
CA GLY A 59 2.79 52.72 -32.87
C GLY A 59 2.72 53.13 -31.39
N GLY A 60 3.80 53.76 -30.90
CA GLY A 60 3.82 54.93 -29.98
C GLY A 60 3.49 54.71 -28.48
N ASP A 61 3.97 55.50 -27.52
CA ASP A 61 5.01 56.55 -27.40
C ASP A 61 5.12 56.91 -25.89
N PHE A 62 6.28 57.47 -25.52
CA PHE A 62 6.57 58.44 -24.45
C PHE A 62 6.43 58.16 -22.92
N THR A 63 7.61 58.05 -22.31
CA THR A 63 8.21 58.75 -21.14
C THR A 63 7.36 59.48 -20.08
N VAL A 64 7.84 59.49 -18.82
CA VAL A 64 8.46 60.65 -18.10
C VAL A 64 8.56 60.35 -16.58
N GLY A 65 9.77 60.52 -16.01
CA GLY A 65 10.03 61.49 -14.93
C GLY A 65 9.94 61.13 -13.44
N ALA A 66 11.12 61.26 -12.80
CA ALA A 66 11.42 62.24 -11.75
C ALA A 66 11.24 61.90 -10.25
N ASN A 67 12.41 61.80 -9.60
CA ASN A 67 12.87 62.50 -8.37
C ASN A 67 12.17 62.39 -7.01
N GLY A 68 13.01 62.25 -5.97
CA GLY A 68 12.69 62.57 -4.57
C GLY A 68 13.88 62.38 -3.60
N THR A 69 14.60 63.48 -3.31
CA THR A 69 15.67 63.63 -2.30
C THR A 69 15.09 63.98 -0.92
N VAL A 70 15.65 63.48 0.19
CA VAL A 70 15.44 64.07 1.54
C VAL A 70 16.72 63.98 2.40
N GLU A 71 16.89 65.02 3.22
CA GLU A 71 18.07 65.58 3.87
C GLU A 71 18.58 64.89 5.16
N ARG A 72 19.83 65.22 5.48
CA ARG A 72 20.68 64.74 6.57
C ARG A 72 20.75 65.78 7.70
N ILE A 73 20.49 65.37 8.94
CA ILE A 73 20.74 66.18 10.15
C ILE A 73 22.02 65.66 10.83
N VAL A 74 22.96 66.59 11.08
CA VAL A 74 24.29 66.33 11.66
C VAL A 74 24.32 66.77 13.12
N THR A 75 24.74 65.89 14.03
CA THR A 75 25.24 66.25 15.37
C THR A 75 26.64 65.66 15.56
N LYS A 76 27.60 66.50 16.00
CA LYS A 76 29.04 66.19 16.13
C LYS A 76 29.35 65.49 17.46
N PRO A 77 30.21 64.45 17.49
CA PRO A 77 30.89 64.04 18.71
C PRO A 77 32.39 64.40 18.73
N LYS A 78 32.87 64.51 19.97
CA LYS A 78 34.19 64.94 20.46
C LYS A 78 35.27 63.89 20.12
N ALA A 79 36.49 64.36 19.84
CA ALA A 79 37.62 63.55 19.36
C ALA A 79 38.02 62.41 20.33
N LEU A 80 38.16 61.19 19.79
CA LEU A 80 38.75 60.01 20.43
C LEU A 80 40.09 59.66 19.76
N ASP A 81 40.98 59.05 20.55
CA ASP A 81 42.34 58.64 20.18
C ASP A 81 42.43 57.82 18.87
N PRO A 82 43.50 58.01 18.06
CA PRO A 82 43.64 57.40 16.72
C PRO A 82 43.68 55.87 16.70
N ALA A 83 43.95 55.20 17.84
CA ALA A 83 43.90 53.73 17.94
C ALA A 83 42.48 53.17 18.18
N MET A 84 41.55 53.97 18.71
CA MET A 84 40.14 53.58 18.89
C MET A 84 39.33 53.73 17.60
N LEU A 85 39.73 54.64 16.71
CA LEU A 85 39.06 54.89 15.42
C LEU A 85 39.20 53.71 14.45
N ASP A 86 40.37 53.09 14.33
CA ASP A 86 40.56 51.91 13.46
C ASP A 86 39.76 50.70 13.98
N LYS A 87 39.70 50.53 15.31
CA LYS A 87 38.93 49.45 15.94
C LYS A 87 37.41 49.69 15.86
N ALA A 88 36.97 50.94 16.00
CA ALA A 88 35.57 51.33 15.83
C ALA A 88 35.12 51.18 14.37
N GLN A 89 35.95 51.55 13.39
CA GLN A 89 35.66 51.40 11.97
C GLN A 89 35.55 49.93 11.56
N ARG A 90 36.44 49.06 12.05
CA ARG A 90 36.34 47.61 11.81
C ARG A 90 35.10 46.99 12.44
N MET A 91 34.77 47.38 13.68
CA MET A 91 33.57 46.89 14.37
C MET A 91 32.27 47.40 13.69
N GLU A 92 32.29 48.62 13.17
CA GLU A 92 31.15 49.21 12.46
C GLU A 92 30.97 48.59 11.07
N GLU A 93 32.07 48.25 10.38
CA GLU A 93 32.01 47.51 9.11
C GLU A 93 31.56 46.06 9.33
N GLU A 94 32.02 45.38 10.39
CA GLU A 94 31.52 44.06 10.79
C GLU A 94 30.02 44.10 11.17
N ARG A 95 29.57 45.12 11.91
CA ARG A 95 28.14 45.31 12.21
C ARG A 95 27.32 45.60 10.96
N ARG A 96 27.83 46.39 10.03
CA ARG A 96 27.14 46.69 8.76
C ARG A 96 26.99 45.42 7.89
N VAL A 97 28.03 44.60 7.81
CA VAL A 97 27.98 43.31 7.10
C VAL A 97 27.01 42.35 7.78
N ALA A 98 27.02 42.29 9.12
CA ALA A 98 26.08 41.46 9.88
C ALA A 98 24.62 41.92 9.75
N GLU A 99 24.37 43.24 9.71
CA GLU A 99 23.03 43.81 9.49
C GLU A 99 22.54 43.57 8.06
N GLU A 100 23.41 43.68 7.05
CA GLU A 100 23.08 43.36 5.67
C GLU A 100 22.78 41.86 5.48
N GLU A 101 23.57 41.00 6.12
CA GLU A 101 23.36 39.55 6.11
C GLU A 101 22.06 39.16 6.85
N ALA A 102 21.80 39.76 8.01
CA ALA A 102 20.55 39.57 8.76
C ALA A 102 19.33 40.06 7.97
N ALA A 103 19.41 41.21 7.30
CA ALA A 103 18.35 41.71 6.43
C ALA A 103 18.12 40.80 5.21
N LYS A 104 19.18 40.23 4.64
CA LYS A 104 19.10 39.25 3.55
C LYS A 104 18.47 37.94 4.00
N MET A 105 18.79 37.48 5.22
CA MET A 105 18.19 36.29 5.82
C MET A 105 16.71 36.50 6.16
N ALA A 106 16.34 37.66 6.71
CA ALA A 106 14.94 38.02 6.96
C ALA A 106 14.13 38.09 5.67
N ARG A 107 14.68 38.69 4.60
CA ARG A 107 14.03 38.71 3.27
C ARG A 107 13.87 37.31 2.66
N LYS A 108 14.85 36.41 2.86
CA LYS A 108 14.74 35.01 2.44
C LYS A 108 13.69 34.25 3.24
N GLN A 109 13.66 34.41 4.57
CA GLN A 109 12.64 33.79 5.42
C GLN A 109 11.22 34.28 5.07
N ALA A 110 11.04 35.57 4.80
CA ALA A 110 9.75 36.11 4.37
C ALA A 110 9.29 35.54 3.01
N LYS A 111 10.21 35.36 2.05
CA LYS A 111 9.91 34.71 0.77
C LYS A 111 9.52 33.24 0.94
N ILE A 112 10.25 32.48 1.77
CA ILE A 112 9.95 31.08 2.05
C ILE A 112 8.58 30.95 2.73
N GLN A 113 8.24 31.83 3.66
CA GLN A 113 6.93 31.83 4.32
C GLN A 113 5.80 32.19 3.34
N GLN A 114 6.02 33.15 2.43
CA GLN A 114 5.03 33.51 1.40
C GLN A 114 4.81 32.37 0.39
N GLU A 115 5.87 31.67 -0.01
CA GLU A 115 5.79 30.51 -0.91
C GLU A 115 5.12 29.32 -0.21
N ALA A 116 5.46 29.07 1.06
CA ALA A 116 4.79 28.06 1.88
C ALA A 116 3.28 28.36 2.03
N ALA A 117 2.89 29.62 2.27
CA ALA A 117 1.49 30.00 2.35
C ALA A 117 0.74 29.79 1.02
N ARG A 118 1.34 30.15 -0.12
CA ARG A 118 0.75 29.90 -1.45
C ARG A 118 0.58 28.41 -1.75
N THR A 119 1.61 27.61 -1.46
CA THR A 119 1.53 26.15 -1.65
C THR A 119 0.49 25.49 -0.74
N ALA A 120 0.26 26.02 0.47
CA ALA A 120 -0.79 25.54 1.35
C ALA A 120 -2.20 25.89 0.81
N GLU A 121 -2.41 27.11 0.32
CA GLU A 121 -3.68 27.51 -0.31
C GLU A 121 -3.98 26.69 -1.57
N ASP A 122 -2.97 26.42 -2.40
CA ASP A 122 -3.14 25.60 -3.60
C ASP A 122 -3.38 24.12 -3.24
N ALA A 123 -2.75 23.60 -2.18
CA ALA A 123 -3.01 22.25 -1.67
C ALA A 123 -4.44 22.10 -1.14
N ASP A 124 -4.98 23.12 -0.46
CA ASP A 124 -6.37 23.14 0.01
C ASP A 124 -7.37 23.23 -1.14
N LYS A 125 -7.10 24.02 -2.18
CA LYS A 125 -7.92 24.05 -3.41
C LYS A 125 -7.92 22.70 -4.11
N ILE A 126 -6.76 22.08 -4.27
CA ILE A 126 -6.64 20.73 -4.86
C ILE A 126 -7.37 19.69 -4.00
N ARG A 127 -7.31 19.80 -2.67
CA ARG A 127 -8.04 18.89 -1.75
C ARG A 127 -9.55 19.05 -1.90
N LEU A 128 -10.07 20.27 -1.97
CA LEU A 128 -11.49 20.57 -2.18
C LEU A 128 -11.97 20.06 -3.55
N GLU A 129 -11.19 20.26 -4.60
CA GLU A 129 -11.50 19.76 -5.95
C GLU A 129 -11.46 18.23 -6.00
N LYS A 130 -10.49 17.59 -5.34
CA LYS A 130 -10.42 16.13 -5.19
C LYS A 130 -11.61 15.58 -4.42
N GLU A 131 -12.03 16.23 -3.34
CA GLU A 131 -13.20 15.80 -2.57
C GLU A 131 -14.50 15.96 -3.40
N ALA A 132 -14.61 17.03 -4.19
CA ALA A 132 -15.71 17.23 -5.13
C ALA A 132 -15.73 16.15 -6.23
N LEU A 133 -14.57 15.78 -6.77
CA LEU A 133 -14.42 14.76 -7.79
C LEU A 133 -14.66 13.35 -7.21
N ALA A 134 -14.26 13.09 -5.97
CA ALA A 134 -14.57 11.87 -5.22
C ALA A 134 -16.08 11.74 -4.92
N LYS A 135 -16.76 12.83 -4.54
CA LYS A 135 -18.22 12.87 -4.42
C LYS A 135 -18.90 12.58 -5.76
N LYS A 136 -18.37 13.12 -6.86
CA LYS A 136 -18.87 12.87 -8.22
C LYS A 136 -18.64 11.41 -8.67
N LEU A 137 -17.49 10.82 -8.32
CA LEU A 137 -17.18 9.41 -8.53
C LEU A 137 -18.11 8.51 -7.73
N LYS A 138 -18.29 8.75 -6.43
CA LYS A 138 -19.22 8.00 -5.58
C LYS A 138 -20.67 8.12 -6.06
N ALA A 139 -21.05 9.27 -6.60
CA ALA A 139 -22.35 9.48 -7.25
C ALA A 139 -22.49 8.72 -8.58
N MET A 140 -21.42 8.54 -9.34
CA MET A 140 -21.42 7.67 -10.52
C MET A 140 -21.39 6.18 -10.15
N GLU A 141 -20.59 5.78 -9.17
CA GLU A 141 -20.51 4.41 -8.66
C GLU A 141 -21.84 3.95 -8.07
N SER A 142 -22.53 4.80 -7.31
CA SER A 142 -23.88 4.50 -6.81
C SER A 142 -24.93 4.44 -7.92
N LYS A 143 -24.76 5.17 -9.03
CA LYS A 143 -25.60 5.03 -10.23
C LYS A 143 -25.30 3.74 -11.00
N ILE A 144 -24.03 3.30 -11.02
CA ILE A 144 -23.60 2.03 -11.60
C ILE A 144 -24.12 0.86 -10.76
N LEU A 145 -24.06 0.96 -9.43
CA LEU A 145 -24.56 -0.05 -8.49
C LEU A 145 -26.10 -0.14 -8.49
N LYS A 146 -26.79 0.97 -8.79
CA LYS A 146 -28.25 1.00 -8.98
C LYS A 146 -28.74 0.50 -10.34
N GLY A 147 -27.86 -0.02 -11.19
CA GLY A 147 -28.28 -0.81 -12.36
C GLY A 147 -29.09 -0.06 -13.43
N GLU A 148 -28.92 1.27 -13.55
CA GLU A 148 -29.72 2.07 -14.48
C GLU A 148 -29.15 2.20 -15.90
N ALA A 149 -27.97 1.64 -16.20
CA ALA A 149 -27.38 1.77 -17.54
C ALA A 149 -27.02 0.40 -18.15
N ARG A 150 -28.01 -0.23 -18.80
CA ARG A 150 -27.74 -1.27 -19.81
C ARG A 150 -26.88 -0.66 -20.94
N GLY A 151 -25.61 -1.10 -21.03
CA GLY A 151 -24.77 -0.95 -22.23
C GLY A 151 -23.56 0.00 -22.16
N GLY A 152 -23.43 0.88 -21.17
CA GLY A 152 -22.37 1.91 -21.16
C GLY A 152 -21.05 1.52 -20.48
N LEU A 153 -21.07 0.58 -19.54
CA LEU A 153 -19.90 0.28 -18.68
C LEU A 153 -18.77 -0.42 -19.43
N VAL A 154 -19.10 -1.29 -20.39
CA VAL A 154 -18.13 -2.07 -21.19
C VAL A 154 -17.37 -1.16 -22.17
N GLU A 155 -18.04 -0.17 -22.76
CA GLU A 155 -17.35 0.76 -23.67
C GLU A 155 -16.44 1.74 -22.94
N VAL A 156 -16.84 2.21 -21.74
CA VAL A 156 -16.03 3.14 -20.94
C VAL A 156 -14.81 2.45 -20.35
N THR A 157 -14.96 1.20 -19.90
CA THR A 157 -13.83 0.38 -19.43
C THR A 157 -12.86 0.06 -20.58
N ARG A 158 -13.37 -0.39 -21.74
CA ARG A 158 -12.55 -0.65 -22.93
C ARG A 158 -11.78 0.58 -23.43
N LYS A 159 -12.40 1.77 -23.40
CA LYS A 159 -11.73 3.03 -23.79
C LYS A 159 -10.60 3.39 -22.82
N LYS A 160 -10.80 3.21 -21.52
CA LYS A 160 -9.76 3.46 -20.50
C LYS A 160 -8.62 2.45 -20.54
N GLU A 161 -8.92 1.17 -20.75
CA GLU A 161 -7.90 0.13 -20.92
C GLU A 161 -7.03 0.39 -22.16
N ALA A 162 -7.64 0.82 -23.28
CA ALA A 162 -6.90 1.18 -24.48
C ALA A 162 -6.01 2.43 -24.28
N GLU A 163 -6.43 3.38 -23.45
CA GLU A 163 -5.66 4.57 -23.11
C GLU A 163 -4.46 4.25 -22.19
N LEU A 164 -4.68 3.38 -21.18
CA LEU A 164 -3.61 2.89 -20.31
C LEU A 164 -2.55 2.12 -21.10
N ARG A 165 -2.97 1.22 -21.99
CA ARG A 165 -2.06 0.44 -22.83
C ARG A 165 -1.18 1.32 -23.73
N LYS A 166 -1.76 2.36 -24.34
CA LYS A 166 -0.98 3.33 -25.14
C LYS A 166 0.05 4.07 -24.29
N ARG A 167 -0.28 4.41 -23.05
CA ARG A 167 0.62 5.11 -22.13
C ARG A 167 1.74 4.21 -21.60
N GLU A 168 1.46 2.93 -21.37
CA GLU A 168 2.48 1.91 -21.09
C GLU A 168 3.43 1.71 -22.27
N GLU A 169 2.92 1.59 -23.49
CA GLU A 169 3.75 1.47 -24.70
C GLU A 169 4.63 2.71 -24.93
N GLU A 170 4.17 3.90 -24.55
CA GLU A 170 4.98 5.13 -24.62
C GLU A 170 6.07 5.17 -23.53
N LEU A 171 5.75 4.70 -22.32
CA LEU A 171 6.73 4.58 -21.23
C LEU A 171 7.83 3.57 -21.57
N ASP A 172 7.48 2.43 -22.15
CA ASP A 172 8.45 1.42 -22.59
C ASP A 172 9.35 1.94 -23.71
N LYS A 173 8.80 2.70 -24.66
CA LYS A 173 9.61 3.36 -25.70
C LYS A 173 10.58 4.39 -25.10
N ARG A 174 10.16 5.14 -24.07
CA ARG A 174 11.05 6.07 -23.35
C ARG A 174 12.15 5.33 -22.60
N ARG A 175 11.82 4.26 -21.88
CA ARG A 175 12.81 3.41 -21.19
C ARG A 175 13.83 2.82 -22.15
N ARG A 176 13.40 2.25 -23.27
CA ARG A 176 14.33 1.70 -24.28
C ARG A 176 15.27 2.76 -24.84
N LYS A 177 14.77 3.97 -25.12
CA LYS A 177 15.63 5.08 -25.56
C LYS A 177 16.64 5.50 -24.49
N GLU A 178 16.21 5.61 -23.23
CA GLU A 178 17.11 5.94 -22.11
C GLU A 178 18.18 4.85 -21.91
N GLU A 179 17.83 3.57 -22.06
CA GLU A 179 18.77 2.45 -22.00
C GLU A 179 19.75 2.45 -23.17
N GLU A 180 19.30 2.74 -24.39
CA GLU A 180 20.16 2.89 -25.57
C GLU A 180 21.12 4.08 -25.43
N GLU A 181 20.64 5.21 -24.91
CA GLU A 181 21.47 6.39 -24.61
C GLU A 181 22.49 6.08 -23.51
N ALA A 182 22.10 5.36 -22.45
CA ALA A 182 23.00 4.93 -21.38
C ALA A 182 24.08 3.96 -21.89
N ARG A 183 23.71 3.02 -22.77
CA ARG A 183 24.68 2.13 -23.43
C ARG A 183 25.66 2.91 -24.30
N LYS A 184 25.19 3.87 -25.09
CA LYS A 184 26.06 4.73 -25.90
C LYS A 184 27.00 5.57 -25.04
N ILE A 185 26.54 6.10 -23.90
CA ILE A 185 27.40 6.82 -22.97
C ILE A 185 28.48 5.89 -22.41
N SER A 186 28.11 4.66 -22.02
CA SER A 186 29.07 3.65 -21.54
C SER A 186 30.09 3.27 -22.61
N GLU A 187 29.66 3.04 -23.85
CA GLU A 187 30.54 2.73 -24.97
C GLU A 187 31.47 3.92 -25.30
N MET A 188 30.97 5.15 -25.22
CA MET A 188 31.78 6.36 -25.41
C MET A 188 32.79 6.56 -24.28
N GLU A 189 32.42 6.27 -23.03
CA GLU A 189 33.33 6.29 -21.88
C GLU A 189 34.41 5.20 -22.01
N GLU A 190 34.05 4.01 -22.47
CA GLU A 190 34.98 2.90 -22.74
C GLU A 190 35.92 3.21 -23.92
N ALA A 191 35.39 3.79 -24.99
CA ALA A 191 36.14 4.23 -26.16
C ALA A 191 37.10 5.39 -25.82
N GLN A 192 36.68 6.37 -25.01
CA GLN A 192 37.58 7.40 -24.49
C GLN A 192 38.70 6.78 -23.65
N LEU A 193 38.39 5.78 -22.82
CA LEU A 193 39.39 5.06 -22.04
C LEU A 193 40.39 4.29 -22.91
N ALA A 194 39.95 3.79 -24.07
CA ALA A 194 40.79 3.09 -25.05
C ALA A 194 41.64 4.06 -25.89
N GLN A 195 41.09 5.22 -26.24
CA GLN A 195 41.73 6.23 -27.10
C GLN A 195 42.81 7.04 -26.37
N GLU A 196 42.80 7.06 -25.04
CA GLU A 196 43.91 7.57 -24.21
C GLU A 196 45.27 6.86 -24.45
N GLY A 197 45.37 5.84 -25.30
CA GLY A 197 46.58 5.05 -25.55
C GLY A 197 47.72 5.71 -26.36
N LYS A 198 47.76 7.04 -26.54
CA LYS A 198 48.90 7.75 -27.16
C LYS A 198 49.58 8.65 -26.13
N PHE A 199 50.46 8.06 -25.32
CA PHE A 199 51.24 8.79 -24.32
C PHE A 199 52.48 9.41 -24.94
N SER A 200 52.79 10.65 -24.57
CA SER A 200 53.98 11.35 -25.06
C SER A 200 55.26 10.96 -24.31
N SER A 201 55.11 10.35 -23.12
CA SER A 201 56.19 9.88 -22.24
C SER A 201 55.81 8.62 -21.45
N LEU A 202 56.79 7.76 -21.14
CA LEU A 202 56.63 6.57 -20.29
C LEU A 202 56.14 6.92 -18.86
N THR A 203 56.54 8.10 -18.35
CA THR A 203 56.08 8.59 -17.04
C THR A 203 54.59 8.96 -17.07
N GLU A 204 54.13 9.54 -18.16
CA GLU A 204 52.73 9.90 -18.38
C GLU A 204 51.85 8.65 -18.53
N GLU A 205 52.34 7.63 -19.22
CA GLU A 205 51.69 6.32 -19.29
C GLU A 205 51.52 5.67 -17.90
N ALA A 206 52.57 5.71 -17.07
CA ALA A 206 52.52 5.19 -15.71
C ALA A 206 51.52 5.95 -14.83
N GLU A 207 51.48 7.29 -14.93
CA GLU A 207 50.48 8.11 -14.24
C GLU A 207 49.05 7.84 -14.69
N GLN A 208 48.83 7.61 -15.99
CA GLN A 208 47.50 7.30 -16.50
C GLN A 208 47.05 5.88 -16.12
N LYS A 209 47.93 4.89 -16.20
CA LYS A 209 47.65 3.53 -15.71
C LYS A 209 47.40 3.50 -14.21
N THR A 210 48.14 4.25 -13.40
CA THR A 210 47.88 4.36 -11.95
C THR A 210 46.57 5.07 -11.64
N LYS A 211 46.18 6.11 -12.42
CA LYS A 211 44.85 6.72 -12.33
C LYS A 211 43.73 5.73 -12.70
N LYS A 212 43.90 4.96 -13.77
CA LYS A 212 42.95 3.89 -14.16
C LYS A 212 42.82 2.83 -13.08
N LEU A 213 43.95 2.37 -12.53
CA LEU A 213 43.98 1.40 -11.43
C LEU A 213 43.25 1.94 -10.19
N LYS A 214 43.48 3.20 -9.80
CA LYS A 214 42.76 3.83 -8.67
C LYS A 214 41.24 3.90 -8.93
N LYS A 215 40.82 4.27 -10.14
CA LYS A 215 39.40 4.29 -10.53
C LYS A 215 38.78 2.90 -10.46
N LEU A 216 39.44 1.89 -11.04
CA LEU A 216 38.99 0.49 -11.02
C LEU A 216 38.94 -0.06 -9.60
N TRP A 217 39.96 0.23 -8.79
CA TRP A 217 40.00 -0.19 -7.39
C TRP A 217 38.87 0.45 -6.58
N LYS A 218 38.57 1.74 -6.80
CA LYS A 218 37.42 2.39 -6.17
C LYS A 218 36.09 1.73 -6.58
N LYS A 219 35.88 1.48 -7.88
CA LYS A 219 34.69 0.76 -8.36
C LYS A 219 34.57 -0.64 -7.77
N PHE A 220 35.70 -1.36 -7.66
CA PHE A 220 35.74 -2.67 -7.02
C PHE A 220 35.36 -2.60 -5.54
N GLN A 221 35.89 -1.63 -4.79
CA GLN A 221 35.54 -1.43 -3.38
C GLN A 221 34.06 -1.07 -3.20
N GLU A 222 33.50 -0.25 -4.09
CA GLU A 222 32.06 0.09 -4.08
C GLU A 222 31.20 -1.15 -4.31
N VAL A 223 31.50 -1.96 -5.34
CA VAL A 223 30.77 -3.21 -5.61
C VAL A 223 30.93 -4.21 -4.46
N ASN A 224 32.13 -4.32 -3.88
CA ASN A 224 32.35 -5.24 -2.76
C ASN A 224 31.57 -4.81 -1.51
N ALA A 225 31.49 -3.50 -1.24
CA ALA A 225 30.67 -2.97 -0.15
C ALA A 225 29.16 -3.20 -0.40
N GLU A 226 28.72 -3.07 -1.66
CA GLU A 226 27.34 -3.36 -2.06
C GLU A 226 27.01 -4.85 -1.85
N VAL A 227 27.90 -5.76 -2.24
CA VAL A 227 27.74 -7.20 -2.00
C VAL A 227 27.66 -7.51 -0.50
N ASP A 228 28.52 -6.91 0.32
CA ASP A 228 28.48 -7.09 1.77
C ASP A 228 27.18 -6.58 2.40
N ASP A 229 26.67 -5.45 1.91
CA ASP A 229 25.39 -4.92 2.37
C ASP A 229 24.21 -5.79 1.91
N MET A 230 24.21 -6.29 0.67
CA MET A 230 23.21 -7.28 0.22
C MET A 230 23.25 -8.55 1.06
N TYR A 231 24.43 -9.06 1.40
CA TYR A 231 24.56 -10.25 2.23
C TYR A 231 23.98 -10.02 3.63
N LYS A 232 24.22 -8.85 4.22
CA LYS A 232 23.63 -8.47 5.53
C LYS A 232 22.12 -8.32 5.48
N GLU A 233 21.58 -7.78 4.40
CA GLU A 233 20.12 -7.70 4.20
C GLU A 233 19.52 -9.10 4.07
N PHE A 234 20.12 -9.96 3.24
CA PHE A 234 19.70 -11.35 3.10
C PHE A 234 19.75 -12.14 4.43
N GLN A 235 20.79 -11.94 5.25
CA GLN A 235 20.84 -12.59 6.57
C GLN A 235 19.72 -12.11 7.49
N ARG A 236 19.38 -10.83 7.49
CA ARG A 236 18.25 -10.31 8.29
C ARG A 236 16.92 -10.88 7.81
N GLU A 237 16.66 -10.86 6.51
CA GLU A 237 15.43 -11.44 5.94
C GLU A 237 15.32 -12.94 6.29
N LYS A 238 16.44 -13.66 6.23
CA LYS A 238 16.48 -15.06 6.65
C LYS A 238 16.17 -15.21 8.15
N GLU A 239 16.72 -14.36 9.00
CA GLU A 239 16.43 -14.37 10.44
C GLU A 239 14.95 -14.08 10.73
N ASP A 240 14.37 -13.08 10.09
CA ASP A 240 12.94 -12.71 10.23
C ASP A 240 12.01 -13.85 9.76
N LEU A 241 12.35 -14.51 8.65
CA LEU A 241 11.62 -15.68 8.15
C LEU A 241 11.73 -16.86 9.12
N LEU A 242 12.92 -17.11 9.67
CA LEU A 242 13.13 -18.17 10.66
C LEU A 242 12.38 -17.89 11.96
N GLU A 243 12.33 -16.63 12.41
CA GLU A 243 11.52 -16.23 13.57
C GLU A 243 10.03 -16.43 13.30
N SER A 244 9.55 -16.03 12.12
CA SER A 244 8.16 -16.27 11.70
C SER A 244 7.82 -17.77 11.69
N ILE A 245 8.73 -18.61 11.18
CA ILE A 245 8.56 -20.07 11.21
C ILE A 245 8.47 -20.58 12.65
N ARG A 246 9.38 -20.15 13.54
CA ARG A 246 9.35 -20.56 14.95
C ARG A 246 8.05 -20.14 15.63
N MET A 247 7.63 -18.89 15.44
CA MET A 247 6.35 -18.40 15.98
C MET A 247 5.17 -19.21 15.47
N LEU A 248 5.12 -19.52 14.16
CA LEU A 248 4.05 -20.35 13.59
C LEU A 248 4.09 -21.79 14.12
N GLN A 249 5.27 -22.35 14.33
CA GLN A 249 5.45 -23.67 14.94
C GLN A 249 4.92 -23.69 16.38
N ASP A 250 5.25 -22.67 17.19
CA ASP A 250 4.76 -22.56 18.57
C ASP A 250 3.23 -22.40 18.60
N GLN A 251 2.67 -21.58 17.70
CA GLN A 251 1.22 -21.43 17.55
C GLN A 251 0.53 -22.73 17.13
N MET A 252 1.15 -23.52 16.24
CA MET A 252 0.64 -24.82 15.83
C MET A 252 0.67 -25.80 16.99
N GLN A 253 1.79 -25.90 17.71
CA GLN A 253 1.91 -26.75 18.91
C GLN A 253 0.88 -26.40 19.99
N LEU A 254 0.65 -25.10 20.23
CA LEU A 254 -0.39 -24.66 21.15
C LEU A 254 -1.77 -25.11 20.70
N LYS A 255 -2.10 -24.95 19.41
CA LYS A 255 -3.40 -25.39 18.86
C LYS A 255 -3.55 -26.91 18.93
N ASP A 256 -2.51 -27.67 18.62
CA ASP A 256 -2.51 -29.12 18.73
C ASP A 256 -2.75 -29.55 20.18
N MET A 257 -2.07 -28.92 21.15
CA MET A 257 -2.28 -29.19 22.57
C MET A 257 -3.73 -28.89 23.02
N VAL A 258 -4.31 -27.79 22.54
CA VAL A 258 -5.72 -27.47 22.82
C VAL A 258 -6.65 -28.50 22.18
N ILE A 259 -6.38 -28.95 20.96
CA ILE A 259 -7.17 -29.99 20.30
C ILE A 259 -7.08 -31.30 21.10
N GLU A 260 -5.90 -31.73 21.51
CA GLU A 260 -5.69 -32.94 22.31
C GLU A 260 -6.40 -32.88 23.67
N ALA A 261 -6.40 -31.72 24.33
CA ALA A 261 -7.00 -31.57 25.65
C ALA A 261 -8.53 -31.55 25.62
N PHE A 262 -9.15 -31.00 24.57
CA PHE A 262 -10.59 -30.71 24.54
C PHE A 262 -11.40 -31.50 23.51
N ILE A 263 -10.75 -32.11 22.50
CA ILE A 263 -11.45 -32.76 21.39
C ILE A 263 -11.05 -34.24 21.32
N PRO A 264 -12.02 -35.18 21.44
CA PRO A 264 -11.74 -36.59 21.28
C PRO A 264 -11.10 -36.90 19.91
N PRO A 265 -10.12 -37.81 19.84
CA PRO A 265 -9.38 -38.10 18.60
C PRO A 265 -10.28 -38.62 17.47
N GLU A 266 -11.41 -39.25 17.79
CA GLU A 266 -12.39 -39.69 16.79
C GLU A 266 -13.04 -38.53 16.04
N GLU A 267 -13.34 -37.43 16.73
CA GLU A 267 -13.96 -36.24 16.11
C GLU A 267 -12.95 -35.49 15.25
N VAL A 268 -11.69 -35.39 15.68
CA VAL A 268 -10.60 -34.85 14.86
C VAL A 268 -10.46 -35.65 13.56
N GLY A 269 -10.49 -36.99 13.66
CA GLY A 269 -10.47 -37.86 12.48
C GLY A 269 -11.66 -37.65 11.54
N LYS A 270 -12.87 -37.39 12.06
CA LYS A 270 -14.06 -37.07 11.24
C LYS A 270 -13.93 -35.72 10.54
N VAL A 271 -13.30 -34.73 11.18
CA VAL A 271 -13.07 -33.40 10.59
C VAL A 271 -11.98 -33.48 9.50
N ASN A 272 -10.85 -34.14 9.78
CA ASN A 272 -9.75 -34.28 8.81
C ASN A 272 -10.16 -35.03 7.54
N ARG A 273 -11.03 -36.05 7.64
CA ARG A 273 -11.57 -36.73 6.44
C ARG A 273 -12.44 -35.84 5.54
N ARG A 274 -13.00 -34.76 6.09
CA ARG A 274 -13.89 -33.82 5.38
C ARG A 274 -13.17 -32.55 4.94
N ALA A 275 -12.04 -32.25 5.54
CA ALA A 275 -11.23 -31.09 5.22
C ALA A 275 -10.40 -31.37 3.97
N HIS A 276 -10.47 -30.48 2.99
CA HIS A 276 -9.57 -30.47 1.84
C HIS A 276 -9.12 -29.04 1.55
N TRP A 277 -7.93 -28.91 0.97
CA TRP A 277 -7.40 -27.63 0.56
C TRP A 277 -7.92 -27.28 -0.84
N ASP A 278 -8.47 -26.08 -0.98
CA ASP A 278 -8.86 -25.51 -2.28
C ASP A 278 -7.73 -24.57 -2.74
N GLU A 279 -6.96 -25.00 -3.75
CA GLU A 279 -5.83 -24.22 -4.30
C GLU A 279 -6.27 -22.95 -5.02
N GLU A 280 -7.47 -22.91 -5.63
CA GLU A 280 -7.94 -21.72 -6.35
C GLU A 280 -8.32 -20.59 -5.38
N ARG A 281 -8.79 -20.98 -4.19
CA ARG A 281 -9.24 -20.03 -3.16
C ARG A 281 -8.24 -19.83 -2.03
N GLU A 282 -7.21 -20.68 -1.94
CA GLU A 282 -6.24 -20.71 -0.85
C GLU A 282 -6.88 -20.84 0.54
N VAL A 283 -7.91 -21.70 0.67
CA VAL A 283 -8.63 -21.91 1.94
C VAL A 283 -8.91 -23.39 2.18
N TRP A 284 -8.85 -23.82 3.44
CA TRP A 284 -9.36 -25.13 3.87
C TRP A 284 -10.90 -25.16 3.82
N VAL A 285 -11.45 -26.04 3.00
CA VAL A 285 -12.90 -26.23 2.86
C VAL A 285 -13.32 -27.48 3.62
N LEU A 286 -14.33 -27.35 4.49
CA LEU A 286 -14.94 -28.48 5.19
C LEU A 286 -16.17 -28.97 4.44
N GLU A 287 -16.15 -30.21 3.98
CA GLU A 287 -17.29 -30.82 3.31
C GLU A 287 -18.45 -31.08 4.31
N ARG A 288 -19.68 -30.75 3.89
CA ARG A 288 -20.87 -30.96 4.72
C ARG A 288 -21.14 -32.45 4.88
N LEU A 289 -21.66 -32.84 6.05
CA LEU A 289 -22.02 -34.23 6.36
C LEU A 289 -23.02 -34.83 5.36
N SER A 290 -23.86 -34.00 4.75
CA SER A 290 -24.81 -34.38 3.69
C SER A 290 -24.15 -34.70 2.33
N ASP A 291 -22.96 -34.15 2.08
CA ASP A 291 -22.26 -34.25 0.80
C ASP A 291 -21.27 -35.44 0.76
N LEU A 292 -20.85 -35.96 1.93
CA LEU A 292 -20.03 -37.18 2.08
C LEU A 292 -20.59 -38.41 1.33
N GLY A 293 -21.91 -38.50 1.17
CA GLY A 293 -22.59 -39.58 0.45
C GLY A 293 -22.74 -39.36 -1.06
N LYS A 294 -22.14 -38.30 -1.64
CA LYS A 294 -22.10 -38.11 -3.10
C LYS A 294 -20.88 -38.78 -3.75
N ARG A 295 -19.83 -39.05 -2.98
CA ARG A 295 -18.68 -39.85 -3.42
C ARG A 295 -18.98 -41.35 -3.36
N ASP A 296 -19.70 -41.80 -2.34
CA ASP A 296 -20.28 -43.14 -2.25
C ASP A 296 -21.73 -43.09 -2.73
N SER A 297 -21.96 -43.37 -4.00
CA SER A 297 -23.27 -43.39 -4.68
C SER A 297 -24.22 -44.49 -4.20
N ASN A 298 -24.23 -44.79 -2.90
CA ASN A 298 -25.21 -45.66 -2.27
C ASN A 298 -25.91 -44.88 -1.16
N VAL A 299 -26.64 -43.83 -1.57
CA VAL A 299 -27.70 -43.25 -0.73
C VAL A 299 -28.56 -44.42 -0.29
N LEU A 300 -28.51 -44.78 1.00
CA LEU A 300 -29.29 -45.86 1.61
C LEU A 300 -30.73 -45.75 1.11
N LYS A 301 -31.09 -46.57 0.13
CA LYS A 301 -32.44 -46.59 -0.41
C LYS A 301 -33.32 -47.08 0.72
N ARG A 302 -34.31 -46.27 1.11
CA ARG A 302 -35.27 -46.65 2.14
C ARG A 302 -35.86 -48.02 1.75
N PRO A 303 -35.92 -48.99 2.68
CA PRO A 303 -36.47 -50.30 2.39
C PRO A 303 -37.91 -50.12 1.88
N VAL A 304 -38.20 -50.75 0.74
CA VAL A 304 -39.54 -50.79 0.17
C VAL A 304 -40.35 -51.86 0.88
N SER A 305 -41.67 -51.72 0.89
CA SER A 305 -42.55 -52.77 1.41
C SER A 305 -42.43 -54.05 0.58
N ALA A 306 -42.89 -55.18 1.11
CA ALA A 306 -42.89 -56.46 0.41
C ALA A 306 -43.64 -56.40 -0.96
N ALA A 307 -44.58 -55.46 -1.11
CA ALA A 307 -45.30 -55.18 -2.35
C ALA A 307 -44.64 -54.10 -3.23
N GLY A 308 -43.40 -53.69 -2.93
CA GLY A 308 -42.63 -52.71 -3.71
C GLY A 308 -43.03 -51.24 -3.53
N HIS A 309 -43.95 -50.93 -2.61
CA HIS A 309 -44.35 -49.55 -2.33
C HIS A 309 -43.38 -48.86 -1.37
N ARG A 310 -43.30 -47.52 -1.44
CA ARG A 310 -42.46 -46.70 -0.52
C ARG A 310 -42.90 -46.81 0.95
N ARG A 311 -44.12 -47.28 1.22
CA ARG A 311 -44.70 -47.50 2.56
C ARG A 311 -45.42 -48.85 2.58
N PRO A 312 -45.38 -49.61 3.69
CA PRO A 312 -46.23 -50.77 3.90
C PRO A 312 -47.71 -50.37 3.86
N THR A 313 -48.54 -51.11 3.13
CA THR A 313 -49.99 -50.92 3.02
C THR A 313 -50.70 -52.24 3.23
N SER A 314 -51.89 -52.22 3.84
CA SER A 314 -52.69 -53.43 4.03
C SER A 314 -53.28 -53.92 2.70
N ASP A 315 -53.55 -55.22 2.60
CA ASP A 315 -54.15 -55.83 1.42
C ASP A 315 -55.52 -55.23 1.08
N PHE A 316 -56.31 -54.90 2.10
CA PHE A 316 -57.59 -54.21 1.96
C PHE A 316 -57.44 -52.83 1.30
N ALA A 317 -56.47 -52.03 1.77
CA ALA A 317 -56.18 -50.70 1.21
C ALA A 317 -55.73 -50.78 -0.26
N ARG A 318 -54.95 -51.80 -0.63
CA ARG A 318 -54.56 -52.04 -2.03
C ARG A 318 -55.77 -52.34 -2.91
N LEU A 319 -56.66 -53.23 -2.45
CA LEU A 319 -57.85 -53.62 -3.20
C LEU A 319 -58.84 -52.46 -3.37
N ALA A 320 -59.10 -51.69 -2.31
CA ALA A 320 -59.95 -50.50 -2.38
C ALA A 320 -59.40 -49.47 -3.38
N THR A 321 -58.09 -49.21 -3.34
CA THR A 321 -57.43 -48.32 -4.32
C THR A 321 -57.55 -48.87 -5.75
N ALA A 322 -57.39 -50.18 -5.94
CA ALA A 322 -57.51 -50.83 -7.25
C ALA A 322 -58.95 -50.82 -7.80
N MET A 323 -59.96 -50.83 -6.91
CA MET A 323 -61.37 -50.66 -7.27
C MET A 323 -61.76 -49.20 -7.54
N GLY A 324 -60.81 -48.25 -7.48
CA GLY A 324 -61.03 -46.84 -7.78
C GLY A 324 -61.51 -46.00 -6.61
N ASP A 325 -61.50 -46.55 -5.39
CA ASP A 325 -61.79 -45.76 -4.19
C ASP A 325 -60.61 -44.84 -3.87
N MET A 326 -60.81 -43.55 -4.11
CA MET A 326 -59.80 -42.51 -3.91
C MET A 326 -59.81 -41.93 -2.50
N ASN A 327 -60.58 -42.52 -1.57
CA ASN A 327 -60.66 -42.05 -0.20
C ASN A 327 -59.25 -42.03 0.45
N PRO A 328 -58.74 -40.86 0.89
CA PRO A 328 -57.42 -40.72 1.50
C PRO A 328 -57.23 -41.61 2.74
N ARG A 329 -58.33 -42.05 3.37
CA ARG A 329 -58.32 -42.97 4.52
C ARG A 329 -57.67 -44.33 4.21
N PHE A 330 -57.72 -44.78 2.96
CA PHE A 330 -57.06 -46.03 2.56
C PHE A 330 -55.57 -45.83 2.20
N LYS A 331 -55.06 -44.59 2.24
CA LYS A 331 -53.65 -44.30 1.98
C LYS A 331 -52.85 -44.37 3.28
N SER A 332 -52.22 -45.54 3.49
CA SER A 332 -51.19 -45.77 4.51
C SER A 332 -51.60 -45.54 5.98
N GLU A 333 -52.78 -45.99 6.38
CA GLU A 333 -53.03 -46.18 7.81
C GLU A 333 -52.08 -47.26 8.36
N ASN A 334 -51.44 -46.93 9.49
CA ASN A 334 -50.56 -47.84 10.21
C ASN A 334 -51.25 -49.18 10.38
N ILE A 335 -50.57 -50.25 9.98
CA ILE A 335 -51.09 -51.63 10.06
C ILE A 335 -51.36 -52.01 11.53
N LEU A 336 -50.84 -51.23 12.49
CA LEU A 336 -51.11 -51.29 13.91
C LEU A 336 -51.34 -49.85 14.43
N ASN A 337 -52.59 -49.49 14.73
CA ASN A 337 -52.87 -48.37 15.64
C ASN A 337 -52.78 -48.91 17.06
N LEU A 338 -51.58 -48.90 17.62
CA LEU A 338 -51.43 -49.06 19.07
C LEU A 338 -51.70 -47.67 19.69
N GLU A 339 -52.68 -47.59 20.57
CA GLU A 339 -52.86 -46.40 21.40
C GLU A 339 -51.56 -46.19 22.19
N LEU A 340 -50.99 -44.98 22.09
CA LEU A 340 -49.85 -44.61 22.92
C LEU A 340 -50.34 -44.57 24.36
N ASP A 341 -49.80 -45.46 25.20
CA ASP A 341 -50.05 -45.43 26.63
C ASP A 341 -49.43 -44.14 27.19
N MET A 342 -50.28 -43.14 27.42
CA MET A 342 -49.87 -41.84 27.90
C MET A 342 -49.50 -41.98 29.37
N PRO A 343 -48.37 -41.43 29.85
CA PRO A 343 -48.04 -41.47 31.26
C PRO A 343 -49.14 -40.77 32.07
N GLU A 344 -49.55 -41.36 33.20
CA GLU A 344 -50.59 -40.81 34.10
C GLU A 344 -50.27 -39.39 34.58
N ARG A 345 -49.02 -38.95 34.44
CA ARG A 345 -48.54 -37.65 34.87
C ARG A 345 -47.51 -37.07 33.90
N THR A 346 -47.74 -35.83 33.46
CA THR A 346 -46.84 -35.07 32.58
C THR A 346 -46.00 -34.02 33.32
N THR A 347 -45.97 -34.08 34.65
CA THR A 347 -45.23 -33.14 35.50
C THR A 347 -44.24 -33.87 36.39
N TYR A 348 -43.03 -33.32 36.53
CA TYR A 348 -41.97 -33.84 37.39
C TYR A 348 -42.11 -33.24 38.80
N ASP A 349 -41.90 -34.03 39.85
CA ASP A 349 -41.83 -33.49 41.21
C ASP A 349 -40.56 -32.67 41.39
N TYR A 350 -40.73 -31.43 41.86
CA TYR A 350 -39.63 -30.54 42.17
C TYR A 350 -38.92 -31.03 43.43
N THR A 351 -37.78 -31.68 43.27
CA THR A 351 -36.83 -31.91 44.37
C THR A 351 -35.92 -30.69 44.48
N GLY A 352 -36.26 -29.77 45.38
CA GLY A 352 -35.37 -28.66 45.74
C GLY A 352 -34.03 -29.17 46.29
N PRO A 353 -32.97 -28.36 46.26
CA PRO A 353 -31.65 -28.76 46.77
C PRO A 353 -31.74 -29.13 48.25
N GLY A 354 -31.25 -30.33 48.61
CA GLY A 354 -31.34 -30.90 49.96
C GLY A 354 -30.51 -30.20 51.04
N VAL A 355 -29.92 -29.04 50.76
CA VAL A 355 -29.15 -28.26 51.73
C VAL A 355 -29.42 -26.77 51.52
N ASP A 356 -29.81 -26.09 52.61
CA ASP A 356 -30.03 -24.64 52.65
C ASP A 356 -28.71 -23.89 52.34
N PRO A 357 -28.67 -22.99 51.34
CA PRO A 357 -27.45 -22.28 50.95
C PRO A 357 -26.85 -21.36 52.04
N ARG A 358 -27.51 -21.23 53.19
CA ARG A 358 -26.98 -20.48 54.36
C ARG A 358 -26.04 -21.27 55.26
N VAL A 359 -25.92 -22.59 55.09
CA VAL A 359 -25.15 -23.46 56.01
C VAL A 359 -23.68 -23.67 55.57
N GLN A 360 -23.29 -23.23 54.37
CA GLN A 360 -21.96 -23.52 53.82
C GLN A 360 -20.85 -22.51 54.19
N VAL A 361 -21.15 -21.50 55.01
CA VAL A 361 -20.20 -20.45 55.40
C VAL A 361 -20.13 -20.35 56.93
N GLY A 362 -19.46 -21.31 57.58
CA GLY A 362 -19.29 -21.27 59.04
C GLY A 362 -18.38 -22.35 59.62
N GLY A 363 -17.06 -22.16 59.47
CA GLY A 363 -15.98 -22.79 60.25
C GLY A 363 -15.51 -24.17 59.75
N LEU A 364 -14.25 -24.48 59.44
CA LEU A 364 -12.96 -23.87 59.82
C LEU A 364 -12.94 -23.44 61.29
N HIS A 365 -12.71 -24.38 62.21
CA HIS A 365 -11.79 -24.28 63.35
C HIS A 365 -11.78 -25.57 64.20
N ALA A 366 -10.56 -26.03 64.53
CA ALA A 366 -10.15 -26.83 65.70
C ALA A 366 -10.51 -28.34 65.79
N SER A 367 -9.57 -29.20 65.36
CA SER A 367 -8.64 -29.98 66.21
C SER A 367 -8.03 -31.14 65.42
#